data_AF-A0A961GZ21-F1
#
_entry.id   AF-A0A961GZ21-F1
#
_cell.length_a   1.000
_cell.length_b   1.000
_cell.length_c   1.000
_cell.angle_alpha   90.00
_cell.angle_beta   90.00
_cell.angle_gamma   90.00
#
_symmetry.space_group_name_H-M   'P 1'
#
loop_
_entity.id
_entity.type
_entity.pdbx_description
1 polymer ?
#
loop_
_entity_poly.entity_id
_entity_poly.type
_entity_poly.pdbx_seq_one_letter_code
_entity_poly.pdbx_strand_id
1 'polypeptide(L)'
;MKHTRTISHASGFALFEIILALALFSLVAVSMTRAVEEIAKTSTSARQEAQVLRVLESVLAEVSHQPEFKAANVSFAPTADGIDASATIEKVKLITKDKVELDHMFRIRAEAWITDGRTRRMKRSMETYVYSPNSPI
;
A
#
# COMPACT_ATOMS: atom_id res chain seq x y z
N MET A 1 3.26 83.88 2.56
CA MET A 1 2.48 82.63 2.41
C MET A 1 3.33 81.63 1.63
N LYS A 2 3.79 80.54 2.25
CA LYS A 2 4.56 79.48 1.58
C LYS A 2 3.71 78.20 1.58
N HIS A 3 3.25 77.77 0.42
CA HIS A 3 2.62 76.47 0.24
C HIS A 3 3.70 75.42 0.05
N THR A 4 3.95 74.61 1.09
CA THR A 4 4.76 73.40 0.99
C THR A 4 3.90 72.32 0.33
N ARG A 5 4.23 71.95 -0.91
CA ARG A 5 3.58 70.86 -1.63
C ARG A 5 4.27 69.55 -1.22
N THR A 6 3.58 68.71 -0.44
CA THR A 6 4.04 67.36 -0.10
C THR A 6 3.90 66.46 -1.32
N ILE A 7 5.03 65.99 -1.85
CA ILE A 7 5.08 65.03 -2.96
C ILE A 7 4.70 63.65 -2.39
N SER A 8 3.55 63.10 -2.81
CA SER A 8 3.10 61.77 -2.36
C SER A 8 3.77 60.67 -3.19
N HIS A 9 4.80 60.02 -2.63
CA HIS A 9 5.48 58.84 -3.20
C HIS A 9 4.73 57.51 -2.98
N ALA A 10 3.47 57.54 -2.52
CA ALA A 10 2.75 56.36 -2.03
C ALA A 10 2.34 55.34 -3.11
N SER A 11 2.20 55.73 -4.38
CA SER A 11 1.65 54.84 -5.42
C SER A 11 2.63 53.75 -5.89
N GLY A 12 3.93 54.04 -5.97
CA GLY A 12 4.95 53.05 -6.33
C GLY A 12 5.14 51.97 -5.26
N PHE A 13 5.00 52.35 -4.00
CA PHE A 13 5.03 51.43 -2.87
C PHE A 13 3.80 50.50 -2.86
N ALA A 14 2.61 51.04 -3.09
CA ALA A 14 1.38 50.25 -3.14
C ALA A 14 1.37 49.21 -4.27
N LEU A 15 1.89 49.56 -5.46
CA LEU A 15 2.00 48.60 -6.56
C LEU A 15 2.96 47.45 -6.21
N PHE A 16 4.10 47.76 -5.59
CA PHE A 16 5.06 46.74 -5.14
C PHE A 16 4.45 45.81 -4.09
N GLU A 17 3.70 46.36 -3.13
CA GLU A 17 2.99 45.58 -2.11
C GLU A 17 1.97 44.61 -2.73
N ILE A 18 1.20 45.07 -3.72
CA ILE A 18 0.25 44.22 -4.46
C ILE A 18 0.97 43.11 -5.22
N ILE A 19 2.09 43.41 -5.90
CA ILE A 19 2.88 42.41 -6.62
C ILE A 19 3.44 41.36 -5.65
N LEU A 20 3.95 41.80 -4.49
CA LEU A 20 4.48 40.91 -3.47
C LEU A 20 3.38 40.03 -2.86
N ALA A 21 2.21 40.61 -2.59
CA ALA A 21 1.04 39.87 -2.11
C ALA A 21 0.59 38.82 -3.14
N LEU A 22 0.51 39.17 -4.41
CA LEU A 22 0.16 38.24 -5.50
C LEU A 22 1.20 37.13 -5.65
N ALA A 23 2.49 37.44 -5.53
CA ALA A 23 3.57 36.45 -5.60
C ALA A 23 3.48 35.44 -4.44
N LEU A 24 3.31 35.92 -3.20
CA LEU A 24 3.14 35.07 -2.02
C LEU A 24 1.87 34.23 -2.12
N PHE A 25 0.75 34.84 -2.51
CA PHE A 25 -0.51 34.14 -2.68
C PHE A 25 -0.41 33.03 -3.73
N SER A 26 0.22 33.32 -4.87
CA SER A 26 0.43 32.33 -5.93
C SER A 26 1.30 31.17 -5.46
N LEU A 27 2.36 31.43 -4.69
CA LEU A 27 3.22 30.40 -4.12
C LEU A 27 2.42 29.48 -3.20
N VAL A 28 1.62 30.06 -2.29
CA VAL A 28 0.78 29.29 -1.37
C VAL A 28 -0.23 28.45 -2.14
N ALA A 29 -0.93 29.02 -3.12
CA ALA A 29 -1.93 28.30 -3.91
C ALA A 29 -1.34 27.08 -4.64
N VAL A 30 -0.17 27.25 -5.28
CA VAL A 30 0.53 26.14 -5.96
C VAL A 30 1.01 25.09 -4.95
N SER A 31 1.56 25.51 -3.80
CA SER A 31 2.03 24.58 -2.76
C SER A 31 0.90 23.73 -2.19
N MET A 32 -0.26 24.34 -1.92
CA MET A 32 -1.44 23.65 -1.42
C MET A 32 -1.98 22.66 -2.45
N THR A 33 -2.03 23.06 -3.73
CA THR A 33 -2.49 22.17 -4.81
C THR A 33 -1.61 20.94 -4.91
N ARG A 34 -0.28 21.11 -4.82
CA ARG A 34 0.67 19.99 -4.82
C ARG A 34 0.52 19.08 -3.60
N ALA A 35 0.34 19.66 -2.42
CA ALA A 35 0.13 18.89 -1.19
C ALA A 35 -1.15 18.05 -1.28
N VAL A 36 -2.24 18.61 -1.80
CA VAL A 36 -3.51 17.88 -2.00
C VAL A 36 -3.33 16.72 -2.98
N GLU A 37 -2.65 16.94 -4.10
CA GLU A 37 -2.37 15.88 -5.08
C GLU A 37 -1.54 14.73 -4.47
N GLU A 38 -0.51 15.07 -3.67
CA GLU A 38 0.33 14.08 -3.01
C GLU A 38 -0.45 13.27 -1.95
N ILE A 39 -1.33 13.92 -1.20
CA ILE A 39 -2.24 13.25 -0.25
C ILE A 39 -3.18 12.32 -1.00
N ALA A 40 -3.77 12.77 -2.12
CA ALA A 40 -4.70 11.95 -2.91
C ALA A 40 -4.01 10.70 -3.47
N LYS A 41 -2.80 10.86 -4.02
CA LYS A 41 -1.98 9.75 -4.52
C LYS A 41 -1.61 8.77 -3.42
N THR A 42 -1.16 9.27 -2.27
CA THR A 42 -0.77 8.43 -1.13
C THR A 42 -1.97 7.69 -0.55
N SER A 43 -3.10 8.37 -0.39
CA SER A 43 -4.37 7.78 0.08
C SER A 43 -4.84 6.65 -0.84
N THR A 44 -4.80 6.88 -2.15
CA THR A 44 -5.16 5.86 -3.16
C THR A 44 -4.24 4.65 -3.07
N SER A 45 -2.93 4.87 -2.97
CA SER A 45 -1.94 3.79 -2.82
C SER A 45 -2.17 2.99 -1.54
N ALA A 46 -2.42 3.66 -0.42
CA ALA A 46 -2.68 3.01 0.87
C ALA A 46 -3.97 2.19 0.83
N ARG A 47 -5.02 2.70 0.17
CA ARG A 47 -6.28 1.96 -0.02
C ARG A 47 -6.07 0.71 -0.85
N GLN A 48 -5.32 0.79 -1.95
CA GLN A 48 -5.00 -0.36 -2.79
C GLN A 48 -4.20 -1.41 -2.01
N GLU A 49 -3.21 -1.00 -1.22
CA GLU A 49 -2.44 -1.90 -0.38
C GLU A 49 -3.31 -2.59 0.68
N ALA A 50 -4.19 -1.84 1.35
CA ALA A 50 -5.14 -2.42 2.31
C ALA A 50 -6.13 -3.42 1.67
N GLN A 51 -6.53 -3.20 0.42
CA GLN A 51 -7.33 -4.17 -0.33
C GLN A 51 -6.54 -5.47 -0.60
N VAL A 52 -5.30 -5.36 -1.05
CA VAL A 52 -4.42 -6.52 -1.29
C VAL A 52 -4.18 -7.31 -0.01
N LEU A 53 -3.93 -6.63 1.11
CA LEU A 53 -3.71 -7.30 2.40
C LEU A 53 -4.97 -8.05 2.88
N ARG A 54 -6.16 -7.48 2.71
CA ARG A 54 -7.42 -8.19 3.04
C ARG A 54 -7.63 -9.44 2.19
N VAL A 55 -7.31 -9.39 0.90
CA VAL A 55 -7.37 -10.57 0.02
C VAL A 55 -6.35 -11.62 0.47
N LEU A 56 -5.13 -11.21 0.83
CA LEU A 56 -4.11 -12.10 1.37
C LEU A 56 -4.55 -12.77 2.66
N GLU A 57 -5.11 -12.02 3.61
CA GLU A 57 -5.63 -12.55 4.87
C GLU A 57 -6.74 -13.57 4.62
N SER A 58 -7.67 -13.26 3.71
CA SER A 58 -8.75 -14.18 3.33
C SER A 58 -8.22 -15.47 2.72
N VAL A 59 -7.32 -15.36 1.73
CA VAL A 59 -6.73 -16.53 1.05
C VAL A 59 -5.90 -17.37 2.02
N LEU A 60 -5.10 -16.73 2.86
CA LEU A 60 -4.30 -17.41 3.87
C LEU A 60 -5.20 -18.12 4.88
N ALA A 61 -6.25 -17.47 5.36
CA ALA A 61 -7.22 -18.06 6.27
C ALA A 61 -7.94 -19.26 5.64
N GLU A 62 -8.43 -19.11 4.40
CA GLU A 62 -9.12 -20.18 3.67
C GLU A 62 -8.23 -21.42 3.51
N VAL A 63 -6.98 -21.23 3.09
CA VAL A 63 -6.05 -22.35 2.89
C VAL A 63 -5.63 -22.95 4.23
N SER A 64 -5.31 -22.13 5.23
CA SER A 64 -4.84 -22.60 6.55
C SER A 64 -5.87 -23.35 7.39
N HIS A 65 -7.16 -23.22 7.09
CA HIS A 65 -8.22 -23.95 7.77
C HIS A 65 -8.70 -25.19 7.00
N GLN A 66 -7.99 -25.60 5.95
CA GLN A 66 -8.29 -26.85 5.26
C GLN A 66 -8.05 -28.05 6.20
N PRO A 67 -8.96 -29.04 6.21
CA PRO A 67 -8.84 -30.19 7.11
C PRO A 67 -7.63 -31.07 6.80
N GLU A 68 -7.23 -31.12 5.52
CA GLU A 68 -6.06 -31.84 5.04
C GLU A 68 -5.29 -30.96 4.06
N PHE A 69 -3.96 -30.96 4.19
CA PHE A 69 -3.03 -30.28 3.33
C PHE A 69 -2.40 -31.25 2.36
N LYS A 70 -2.38 -30.86 1.09
CA LYS A 70 -1.61 -31.52 0.04
C LYS A 70 -0.66 -30.50 -0.55
N ALA A 71 0.58 -30.91 -0.80
CA ALA A 71 1.56 -30.03 -1.43
C ALA A 71 1.04 -29.60 -2.81
N ALA A 72 0.69 -28.33 -2.94
CA ALA A 72 -0.02 -27.82 -4.11
C ALA A 72 0.16 -26.30 -4.24
N ASN A 73 -0.04 -25.83 -5.47
CA ASN A 73 -0.27 -24.42 -5.76
C ASN A 73 -1.74 -24.22 -6.09
N VAL A 74 -2.40 -23.36 -5.33
CA VAL A 74 -3.81 -22.99 -5.50
C VAL A 74 -3.86 -21.57 -6.06
N SER A 75 -4.55 -21.38 -7.18
CA SER A 75 -4.81 -20.04 -7.73
C SER A 75 -6.26 -19.67 -7.45
N PHE A 76 -6.49 -18.41 -7.09
CA PHE A 76 -7.82 -17.86 -6.85
C PHE A 76 -8.27 -17.04 -8.05
N ALA A 77 -9.58 -16.96 -8.26
CA ALA A 77 -10.13 -16.06 -9.26
C ALA A 77 -9.83 -14.60 -8.86
N PRO A 78 -9.59 -13.70 -9.84
CA PRO A 78 -9.35 -12.30 -9.54
C PRO A 78 -10.57 -11.68 -8.83
N THR A 79 -10.31 -10.84 -7.84
CA THR A 79 -11.36 -10.04 -7.18
C THR A 79 -11.92 -9.00 -8.18
N ALA A 80 -13.14 -8.50 -7.93
CA ALA A 80 -13.75 -7.42 -8.73
C ALA A 80 -12.84 -6.16 -8.88
N ASP A 81 -11.96 -5.93 -7.89
CA ASP A 81 -10.99 -4.85 -7.88
C ASP A 81 -9.69 -5.16 -8.69
N GLY A 82 -9.64 -6.28 -9.42
CA GLY A 82 -8.50 -6.68 -10.27
C GLY A 82 -7.30 -7.22 -9.49
N ILE A 83 -7.53 -7.76 -8.28
CA ILE A 83 -6.49 -8.34 -7.43
C ILE A 83 -6.46 -9.85 -7.69
N ASP A 84 -5.31 -10.33 -8.16
CA ASP A 84 -5.01 -11.75 -8.32
C ASP A 84 -4.37 -12.31 -7.05
N ALA A 85 -4.64 -13.57 -6.73
CA ALA A 85 -4.00 -14.24 -5.60
C ALA A 85 -3.71 -15.71 -5.88
N SER A 86 -2.64 -16.22 -5.23
CA SER A 86 -2.27 -17.63 -5.24
C SER A 86 -1.71 -18.03 -3.88
N ALA A 87 -1.88 -19.29 -3.50
CA ALA A 87 -1.28 -19.88 -2.32
C ALA A 87 -0.45 -21.11 -2.67
N THR A 88 0.68 -21.27 -2.00
CA THR A 88 1.57 -22.42 -2.10
C THR A 88 1.59 -23.13 -0.76
N ILE A 89 1.32 -24.44 -0.78
CA ILE A 89 1.35 -25.31 0.39
C ILE A 89 2.56 -26.24 0.25
N GLU A 90 3.44 -26.22 1.24
CA GLU A 90 4.66 -27.04 1.25
C GLU A 90 4.82 -27.74 2.59
N LYS A 91 5.16 -29.03 2.55
CA LYS A 91 5.56 -29.76 3.75
C LYS A 91 6.95 -29.30 4.20
N VAL A 92 7.10 -29.03 5.49
CA VAL A 92 8.37 -28.56 6.07
C VAL A 92 8.76 -29.41 7.26
N LYS A 93 10.06 -29.66 7.38
CA LYS A 93 10.66 -30.26 8.58
C LYS A 93 11.20 -29.13 9.44
N LEU A 94 10.61 -28.93 10.62
CA LEU A 94 11.07 -27.92 11.57
C LEU A 94 11.74 -28.61 12.75
N ILE A 95 12.81 -28.03 13.27
CA ILE A 95 13.55 -28.57 14.42
C ILE A 95 13.51 -27.53 15.53
N THR A 96 13.09 -27.95 16.73
CA THR A 96 13.07 -27.08 17.91
C THR A 96 14.48 -26.83 18.45
N LYS A 97 14.62 -25.86 19.35
CA LYS A 97 15.91 -25.60 20.04
C LYS A 97 16.41 -26.83 20.80
N ASP A 98 15.50 -27.69 21.25
CA ASP A 98 15.79 -28.93 21.98
C ASP A 98 16.11 -30.12 21.04
N LYS A 99 16.33 -29.85 19.74
CA LYS A 99 16.63 -30.83 18.69
C LYS A 99 15.53 -31.87 18.45
N VAL A 100 14.28 -31.52 18.76
CA VAL A 100 13.12 -32.35 18.46
C VAL A 100 12.56 -31.95 17.09
N GLU A 101 12.33 -32.93 16.22
CA GLU A 101 11.68 -32.70 14.92
C GLU A 101 10.17 -32.50 15.12
N LEU A 102 9.63 -31.43 14.55
CA LEU A 102 8.20 -31.18 14.43
C LEU A 102 7.74 -31.73 13.09
N ASP A 103 7.22 -32.95 13.11
CA ASP A 103 6.60 -33.58 11.95
C ASP A 103 5.17 -33.05 11.72
N HIS A 104 4.61 -33.30 10.53
CA HIS A 104 3.27 -32.85 10.11
C HIS A 104 3.10 -31.32 10.11
N MET A 105 4.20 -30.60 9.89
CA MET A 105 4.21 -29.15 9.70
C MET A 105 4.13 -28.79 8.21
N PHE A 106 3.29 -27.80 7.92
CA PHE A 106 3.12 -27.26 6.57
C PHE A 106 3.35 -25.75 6.59
N ARG A 107 4.11 -25.27 5.61
CA ARG A 107 4.25 -23.85 5.31
C ARG A 107 3.23 -23.48 4.24
N ILE A 108 2.41 -22.49 4.54
CA ILE A 108 1.44 -21.94 3.61
C ILE A 108 1.90 -20.52 3.29
N ARG A 109 2.13 -20.26 2.01
CA ARG A 109 2.53 -18.95 1.50
C ARG A 109 1.47 -18.43 0.56
N ALA A 110 0.80 -17.35 0.94
CA ALA A 110 -0.12 -16.62 0.07
C ALA A 110 0.63 -15.47 -0.62
N GLU A 111 0.36 -15.26 -1.89
CA GLU A 111 0.85 -14.14 -2.69
C GLU A 111 -0.32 -13.49 -3.41
N ALA A 112 -0.38 -12.16 -3.40
CA ALA A 112 -1.38 -11.40 -4.12
C ALA A 112 -0.72 -10.27 -4.89
N TRP A 113 -1.30 -9.94 -6.04
CA TRP A 113 -0.81 -8.83 -6.84
C TRP A 113 -1.91 -8.09 -7.61
N ILE A 114 -1.62 -6.81 -7.87
CA ILE A 114 -2.40 -5.99 -8.80
C ILE A 114 -1.68 -5.99 -10.15
N THR A 115 -2.44 -6.29 -11.21
CA THR A 115 -1.95 -6.26 -12.58
C THR A 115 -2.29 -4.92 -13.23
N ASP A 116 -1.28 -4.20 -13.72
CA ASP A 116 -1.43 -2.99 -14.54
C ASP A 116 -0.97 -3.36 -15.97
N GLY A 117 -1.92 -3.82 -16.79
CA GLY A 117 -1.65 -4.38 -18.12
C GLY A 117 -0.88 -5.71 -18.06
N ARG A 118 0.42 -5.70 -18.40
CA ARG A 118 1.29 -6.90 -18.37
C ARG A 118 2.23 -6.97 -17.16
N THR A 119 2.27 -5.92 -16.33
CA THR A 119 3.24 -5.81 -15.24
C THR A 119 2.54 -5.92 -13.90
N ARG A 120 3.07 -6.78 -13.02
CA ARG A 120 2.62 -6.90 -11.62
C ARG A 120 3.14 -5.69 -10.85
N ARG A 121 2.28 -4.69 -10.62
CA ARG A 121 2.68 -3.40 -10.06
C ARG A 121 2.88 -3.46 -8.55
N MET A 122 2.14 -4.32 -7.87
CA MET A 122 2.18 -4.45 -6.42
C MET A 122 2.10 -5.93 -6.06
N LYS A 123 3.21 -6.56 -5.68
CA LYS A 123 3.22 -7.93 -5.14
C LYS A 123 3.40 -7.88 -3.63
N ARG A 124 2.54 -8.59 -2.90
CA ARG A 124 2.64 -8.80 -1.45
C ARG A 124 2.51 -10.30 -1.16
N SER A 125 3.12 -10.73 -0.06
CA SER A 125 3.06 -12.12 0.38
C SER A 125 2.93 -12.21 1.89
N MET A 126 2.21 -13.23 2.35
CA MET A 126 2.12 -13.62 3.76
C MET A 126 2.42 -15.11 3.87
N GLU A 127 2.99 -15.52 4.99
CA GLU A 127 3.22 -16.92 5.27
C GLU A 127 2.81 -17.29 6.69
N THR A 128 2.37 -18.54 6.85
CA THR A 128 2.08 -19.13 8.15
C THR A 128 2.52 -20.58 8.18
N TYR A 129 2.68 -21.12 9.38
CA TYR A 129 3.02 -22.51 9.63
C TYR A 129 1.87 -23.17 10.37
N VAL A 130 1.37 -24.26 9.81
CA VAL A 130 0.22 -25.00 10.35
C VAL A 130 0.63 -26.43 10.64
N TYR A 131 0.22 -26.92 11.81
CA TYR A 131 0.31 -28.32 12.16
C TYR A 131 -0.95 -29.05 11.68
N SER A 132 -0.79 -30.14 10.93
CA SER A 132 -1.93 -30.94 10.49
C SER A 132 -1.62 -32.44 10.51
N PRO A 133 -2.03 -33.16 11.56
CA PRO A 133 -1.73 -34.57 11.73
C PRO A 133 -2.47 -35.49 10.75
N ASN A 134 -3.59 -35.02 10.19
CA ASN A 134 -4.43 -35.81 9.28
C ASN A 134 -3.98 -35.68 7.81
N SER A 135 -3.03 -34.79 7.53
CA SER A 135 -2.56 -34.55 6.17
C SER A 135 -1.61 -35.65 5.71
N PRO A 136 -1.70 -36.11 4.45
CA PRO A 136 -0.80 -37.13 3.93
C PRO A 136 0.66 -36.69 4.02
N ILE A 137 1.52 -37.65 4.38
CA ILE A 137 2.97 -37.49 4.55
C ILE A 137 3.67 -37.32 3.20
#